data_AF-A0A895XPN5-F1
#
_entry.id   AF-A0A895XPN5-F1
#
_cell.length_a   1.000
_cell.length_b   1.000
_cell.length_c   1.000
_cell.angle_alpha   90.00
_cell.angle_beta   90.00
_cell.angle_gamma   90.00
#
_symmetry.space_group_name_H-M   'P 1'
#
loop_
_entity.id
_entity.type
_entity.pdbx_description
1 polymer ?
#
loop_
_entity_poly.entity_id
_entity_poly.type
_entity_poly.pdbx_seq_one_letter_code
_entity_poly.pdbx_strand_id
1 'polypeptide(L)' 'MSEFLGPMLVMLVAGLLGGGSYSLRQQGKTLASLLCGLVGLVLFAYGIFLIY' A
#
# COMPACT_ATOMS: atom_id res chain seq x y z
N MET A 1 -2.52 14.10 -19.67
CA MET A 1 -3.28 13.91 -18.41
C MET A 1 -3.49 12.44 -18.02
N SER A 2 -3.16 11.45 -18.85
CA SER A 2 -3.25 10.02 -18.53
C SER A 2 -2.02 9.46 -17.78
N GLU A 3 -0.91 10.18 -17.76
CA GLU A 3 0.38 9.70 -17.23
C GLU A 3 0.42 9.70 -15.68
N PHE A 4 -0.37 10.55 -15.03
CA PHE A 4 -0.46 10.62 -13.56
C PHE A 4 -1.46 9.65 -12.93
N LEU A 5 -2.29 8.98 -13.75
CA LEU A 5 -3.30 8.04 -13.26
C LEU A 5 -2.66 6.75 -12.71
N GLY A 6 -1.62 6.25 -13.36
CA GLY A 6 -0.91 5.04 -12.92
C GLY A 6 -0.34 5.17 -11.50
N PRO A 7 0.51 6.19 -11.23
CA PRO A 7 1.10 6.36 -9.90
C PRO A 7 0.08 6.67 -8.81
N MET A 8 -0.98 7.44 -9.13
CA MET A 8 -2.07 7.69 -8.17
C MET A 8 -2.79 6.41 -7.78
N LEU A 9 -3.09 5.52 -8.73
CA LEU A 9 -3.73 4.24 -8.45
C LEU A 9 -2.83 3.36 -7.56
N VAL A 10 -1.52 3.35 -7.81
CA VAL A 10 -0.54 2.61 -7.00
C VAL A 10 -0.50 3.15 -5.57
N MET A 11 -0.50 4.47 -5.39
CA MET A 11 -0.57 5.08 -4.05
C MET A 11 -1.89 4.77 -3.32
N LEU A 12 -3.01 4.76 -4.04
CA LEU A 12 -4.32 4.45 -3.48
C LEU A 12 -4.39 2.99 -3.00
N VAL A 13 -3.84 2.06 -3.79
CA VAL A 13 -3.71 0.65 -3.42
C VAL A 13 -2.79 0.47 -2.22
N ALA A 14 -1.67 1.20 -2.17
CA ALA A 14 -0.76 1.18 -1.02
C ALA A 14 -1.45 1.65 0.27
N GLY A 15 -2.26 2.71 0.20
CA GLY A 15 -3.07 3.18 1.32
C GLY A 15 -4.12 2.17 1.79
N LEU A 16 -4.80 1.50 0.85
CA LEU A 16 -5.76 0.43 1.16
C LEU A 16 -5.09 -0.77 1.84
N LEU A 17 -3.90 -1.17 1.39
CA LEU A 17 -3.11 -2.23 2.03
C LEU A 17 -2.65 -1.82 3.42
N GLY A 18 -2.26 -0.56 3.62
CA GLY A 18 -1.98 0.02 4.94
C GLY A 18 -3.19 -0.09 5.88
N GLY A 19 -4.38 0.31 5.44
CA GLY A 19 -5.62 0.15 6.21
C GLY A 19 -5.99 -1.31 6.48
N GLY A 20 -5.82 -2.18 5.48
CA GLY A 20 -6.02 -3.62 5.59
C GLY A 20 -5.08 -4.27 6.60
N SER A 21 -3.82 -3.80 6.67
CA SER A 21 -2.85 -4.25 7.67
C SER A 21 -3.33 -3.96 9.09
N TYR A 22 -3.92 -2.79 9.34
CA TYR A 22 -4.47 -2.43 10.64
C TYR A 22 -5.66 -3.31 11.02
N SER A 23 -6.56 -3.58 10.06
CA SER A 23 -7.69 -4.50 10.25
C SER A 23 -7.23 -5.93 10.57
N LEU A 24 -6.24 -6.46 9.84
CA LEU A 24 -5.65 -7.78 10.07
C LEU A 24 -5.00 -7.90 11.45
N ARG A 25 -4.38 -6.80 11.93
CA ARG A 25 -3.78 -6.75 13.26
C ARG A 25 -4.84 -6.85 14.36
N GLN A 26 -6.00 -6.20 14.19
CA GLN A 26 -7.11 -6.32 15.15
C GLN A 26 -7.73 -7.72 15.20
N GLN A 27 -7.67 -8.46 14.11
CA GLN A 27 -8.13 -9.86 14.05
C GLN A 27 -7.12 -10.88 14.63
N GLY A 28 -6.05 -10.41 15.28
CA GLY A 28 -5.01 -11.29 15.85
C GLY A 28 -4.07 -11.92 14.80
N LYS A 29 -4.21 -11.57 13.52
CA LYS A 29 -3.36 -12.05 12.42
C LYS A 29 -2.14 -11.14 12.25
N THR A 30 -1.31 -11.04 13.29
CA THR A 30 -0.14 -10.16 13.35
C THR A 30 0.84 -10.41 12.20
N LEU A 31 1.13 -11.66 11.85
CA LEU A 31 2.00 -12.00 10.72
C LEU A 31 1.46 -11.48 9.38
N ALA A 32 0.17 -11.69 9.12
CA ALA A 32 -0.46 -11.20 7.90
C ALA A 32 -0.53 -9.66 7.86
N SER A 33 -0.72 -9.01 9.01
CA SER A 33 -0.68 -7.55 9.10
C SER A 33 0.70 -6.99 8.77
N LEU A 34 1.77 -7.63 9.25
CA LEU A 34 3.15 -7.23 8.99
C LEU A 34 3.48 -7.33 7.51
N LEU A 35 3.13 -8.47 6.89
CA LEU A 35 3.33 -8.68 5.46
C LEU A 35 2.52 -7.69 4.62
N CYS A 36 1.25 -7.46 4.97
CA CYS A 36 0.39 -6.51 4.26
C CYS A 36 0.92 -5.07 4.38
N GLY A 37 1.40 -4.68 5.56
CA GLY A 37 2.04 -3.39 5.78
C GLY A 37 3.35 -3.23 5.01
N LEU A 38 4.20 -4.25 4.99
CA LEU A 38 5.45 -4.26 4.20
C LEU A 38 5.19 -4.12 2.70
N VAL A 39 4.24 -4.88 2.17
CA VAL A 39 3.86 -4.81 0.76
C VAL A 39 3.27 -3.44 0.42
N GLY A 40 2.41 -2.89 1.30
CA GLY A 40 1.89 -1.53 1.15
C GLY A 40 2.99 -0.47 1.13
N LEU A 41 4.00 -0.59 1.99
CA LEU A 41 5.13 0.35 2.06
C LEU A 41 5.99 0.29 0.79
N VAL A 42 6.27 -0.91 0.28
CA VAL A 42 7.00 -1.10 -0.99
C VAL A 42 6.22 -0.53 -2.16
N LEU A 43 4.92 -0.79 -2.24
CA LEU A 43 4.05 -0.22 -3.28
C LEU A 43 3.97 1.31 -3.20
N PHE A 44 3.94 1.88 -1.99
CA PHE A 44 3.97 3.32 -1.81
C PHE A 44 5.27 3.93 -2.32
N ALA A 45 6.41 3.35 -1.95
CA ALA A 45 7.73 3.78 -2.43
C ALA A 45 7.86 3.65 -3.95
N TYR A 46 7.33 2.56 -4.53
CA TYR A 46 7.28 2.37 -5.98
C TYR A 46 6.38 3.39 -6.68
N GLY A 47 5.23 3.73 -6.08
CA GLY A 47 4.35 4.79 -6.55
C GLY A 47 5.05 6.15 -6.55
N ILE A 48 5.83 6.47 -5.51
CA ILE A 48 6.66 7.69 -5.47
C ILE A 48 7.71 7.66 -6.58
N PHE A 49 8.42 6.53 -6.76
CA PHE A 49 9.42 6.38 -7.81
C PHE A 49 8.85 6.51 -9.23
N LEU A 50 7.58 6.15 -9.45
CA LEU A 50 6.90 6.36 -10.73
C LEU A 50 6.48 7.81 -10.99
N ILE A 51 6.38 8.64 -9.95
CA ILE A 51 6.03 10.07 -10.06
C ILE A 51 7.26 10.93 -10.32
N TYR A 52 8.40 10.55 -9.73
CA TYR A 52 9.68 11.25 -9.84
C TYR A 52 10.53 10.74 -11.00
#